data_AF-A0A2E0HCC4-F1
#
_entry.id   AF-A0A2E0HCC4-F1
#
_cell.length_a   1.000
_cell.length_b   1.000
_cell.length_c   1.000
_cell.angle_alpha   90.00
_cell.angle_beta   90.00
_cell.angle_gamma   90.00
#
_symmetry.space_group_name_H-M   'P 1'
#
loop_
_entity.id
_entity.type
_entity.pdbx_description
1 polymer ?
#
loop_
_entity_poly.entity_id
_entity_poly.type
_entity_poly.pdbx_seq_one_letter_code
_entity_poly.pdbx_strand_id
1 'polypeptide(L)'
;MNLKYPNSEVEFKVTPSFFLGGFNVYDREETLENKLNAYNPNDSQQIKELMQRYFFNTTRIESLGPMHREELKNALLKALASPDYDFTSLLKDNDEKCFYLPSEWNIENPRRFFEVIYKTLNETWS
;
A
#
# COMPACT_ATOMS: atom_id res chain seq x y z
N MET A 1 19.11 11.25 12.59
CA MET A 1 19.71 10.41 11.52
C MET A 1 18.59 10.13 10.55
N ASN A 2 18.72 10.52 9.28
CA ASN A 2 17.66 10.27 8.29
C ASN A 2 17.70 8.80 7.87
N LEU A 3 16.58 8.09 8.00
CA LEU A 3 16.44 6.71 7.52
C LEU A 3 16.56 6.71 5.99
N LYS A 4 17.22 5.71 5.41
CA LYS A 4 17.44 5.57 3.95
C LYS A 4 16.91 4.24 3.46
N TYR A 5 16.51 4.16 2.19
CA TYR A 5 16.18 2.88 1.59
C TYR A 5 17.37 1.89 1.68
N PRO A 6 17.12 0.58 1.88
CA PRO A 6 18.19 -0.41 1.88
C PRO A 6 19.05 -0.31 0.62
N ASN A 7 20.38 -0.31 0.81
CA ASN A 7 21.38 -0.22 -0.27
C ASN A 7 21.22 1.02 -1.17
N SER A 8 20.74 2.14 -0.63
CA SER A 8 20.51 3.37 -1.37
C SER A 8 20.89 4.60 -0.54
N GLU A 9 21.24 5.68 -1.24
CA GLU A 9 21.42 7.00 -0.64
C GLU A 9 20.10 7.78 -0.51
N VAL A 10 19.00 7.25 -1.06
CA VAL A 10 17.68 7.88 -1.04
C VAL A 10 17.08 7.82 0.36
N GLU A 11 16.62 8.97 0.85
CA GLU A 11 15.90 9.06 2.12
C GLU A 11 14.61 8.23 2.08
N PHE A 12 14.35 7.51 3.17
CA PHE A 12 13.16 6.70 3.36
C PHE A 12 11.98 7.57 3.79
N LYS A 13 11.56 8.46 2.89
CA LYS A 13 10.34 9.27 3.05
C LYS A 13 9.17 8.51 2.43
N VAL A 14 8.22 8.14 3.27
CA VAL A 14 7.07 7.31 2.88
C VAL A 14 5.77 8.03 3.20
N THR A 15 4.77 7.78 2.36
CA THR A 15 3.39 8.23 2.53
C THR A 15 2.46 7.02 2.43
N PRO A 16 1.17 7.13 2.75
CA PRO A 16 0.24 6.01 2.60
C PRO A 16 0.17 5.41 1.20
N SER A 17 0.53 6.13 0.13
CA SER A 17 0.57 5.54 -1.22
C SER A 17 1.63 4.44 -1.38
N PHE A 18 2.60 4.35 -0.48
CA PHE A 18 3.60 3.27 -0.48
C PHE A 18 2.95 1.88 -0.47
N PHE A 19 1.82 1.73 0.23
CA PHE A 19 1.10 0.45 0.35
C PHE A 19 0.39 0.03 -0.94
N LEU A 20 0.18 0.96 -1.87
CA LEU A 20 -0.50 0.69 -3.14
C LEU A 20 0.46 0.16 -4.22
N GLY A 21 1.78 0.25 -4.01
CA GLY A 21 2.75 -0.12 -5.04
C GLY A 21 2.66 -1.57 -5.51
N GLY A 22 2.22 -2.49 -4.63
CA GLY A 22 1.99 -3.90 -4.99
C GLY A 22 0.74 -4.12 -5.86
N PHE A 23 -0.12 -3.10 -5.98
CA PHE A 23 -1.37 -3.13 -6.75
C PHE A 23 -1.31 -2.30 -8.02
N ASN A 24 -0.17 -1.69 -8.35
CA ASN A 24 -0.01 -0.95 -9.59
C ASN A 24 -0.04 -1.92 -10.78
N VAL A 25 -1.00 -1.75 -11.67
CA VAL A 25 -1.19 -2.60 -12.85
C VAL A 25 -0.57 -2.05 -14.13
N TYR A 26 0.04 -0.85 -14.08
CA TYR A 26 0.69 -0.27 -15.25
C TYR A 26 1.69 -1.22 -15.91
N ASP A 27 1.52 -1.48 -17.21
CA ASP A 27 2.33 -2.41 -18.03
C ASP A 27 2.24 -3.88 -17.56
N ARG A 28 1.20 -4.19 -16.78
CA ARG A 28 0.94 -5.51 -16.16
C ARG A 28 -0.54 -5.87 -16.22
N GLU A 29 -1.32 -5.19 -17.04
CA GLU A 29 -2.77 -5.32 -17.17
C GLU A 29 -3.14 -6.78 -17.51
N GLU A 30 -2.47 -7.38 -18.49
CA GLU A 30 -2.76 -8.76 -18.91
C GLU A 30 -2.42 -9.85 -17.87
N THR A 31 -1.58 -9.55 -16.88
CA THR A 31 -1.00 -10.57 -15.97
C THR A 31 -1.34 -10.39 -14.50
N LEU A 32 -1.38 -9.14 -14.02
CA LEU A 32 -1.61 -8.80 -12.62
C LEU A 32 -3.05 -8.34 -12.39
N GLU A 33 -3.59 -7.52 -13.28
CA GLU A 33 -4.92 -6.94 -13.10
C GLU A 33 -6.00 -8.00 -12.95
N ASN A 34 -6.05 -9.00 -13.84
CA ASN A 34 -6.97 -10.14 -13.74
C ASN A 34 -6.89 -10.86 -12.38
N LYS A 35 -5.70 -10.93 -11.78
CA LYS A 35 -5.51 -11.57 -10.47
C LYS A 35 -5.97 -10.67 -9.33
N LEU A 36 -5.80 -9.36 -9.46
CA LEU A 36 -6.23 -8.39 -8.45
C LEU A 36 -7.75 -8.14 -8.51
N ASN A 37 -8.35 -8.13 -9.70
CA ASN A 37 -9.81 -8.02 -9.90
C ASN A 37 -10.59 -9.20 -9.31
N ALA A 38 -9.95 -10.35 -9.10
CA ALA A 38 -10.55 -11.48 -8.39
C ALA A 38 -10.82 -11.21 -6.89
N TYR A 39 -10.32 -10.10 -6.35
CA TYR A 39 -10.51 -9.70 -4.96
C TYR A 39 -11.45 -8.49 -4.84
N ASN A 40 -12.31 -8.51 -3.83
CA ASN A 40 -13.15 -7.39 -3.46
C ASN A 40 -12.37 -6.40 -2.57
N PRO A 41 -12.08 -5.17 -3.03
CA PRO A 41 -11.30 -4.20 -2.27
C PRO A 41 -12.11 -3.55 -1.12
N ASN A 42 -13.39 -3.89 -0.95
CA ASN A 42 -14.23 -3.47 0.18
C ASN A 42 -14.38 -4.56 1.25
N ASP A 43 -13.87 -5.77 1.01
CA ASP A 43 -13.85 -6.86 1.99
C ASP A 43 -12.54 -6.88 2.78
N SER A 44 -12.62 -6.69 4.10
CA SER A 44 -11.43 -6.58 4.94
C SER A 44 -10.56 -7.85 4.97
N GLN A 45 -11.17 -9.03 4.84
CA GLN A 45 -10.44 -10.28 4.84
C GLN A 45 -9.69 -10.45 3.51
N GLN A 46 -10.32 -10.07 2.40
CA GLN A 46 -9.69 -10.10 1.09
C GLN A 46 -8.58 -9.06 0.93
N ILE A 47 -8.72 -7.85 1.51
CA ILE A 47 -7.63 -6.87 1.58
C ILE A 47 -6.43 -7.45 2.35
N LYS A 48 -6.68 -8.13 3.47
CA LYS A 48 -5.61 -8.78 4.23
C LYS A 48 -4.89 -9.83 3.39
N GLU A 49 -5.63 -10.66 2.66
CA GLU A 49 -5.04 -11.64 1.74
C GLU A 49 -4.23 -11.00 0.61
N LEU A 50 -4.75 -9.93 0.01
CA LEU A 50 -4.05 -9.13 -1.00
C LEU A 50 -2.72 -8.59 -0.46
N MET A 51 -2.74 -8.03 0.76
CA MET A 51 -1.53 -7.51 1.41
C MET A 51 -0.48 -8.61 1.63
N GLN A 52 -0.89 -9.79 2.10
CA GLN A 52 0.04 -10.93 2.26
C GLN A 52 0.67 -11.33 0.93
N ARG A 53 -0.13 -11.45 -0.12
CA ARG A 53 0.33 -11.97 -1.42
C ARG A 53 1.17 -10.97 -2.21
N TYR A 54 0.78 -9.71 -2.24
CA TYR A 54 1.31 -8.72 -3.19
C TYR A 54 2.14 -7.61 -2.55
N PHE A 55 2.04 -7.41 -1.24
CA PHE A 55 2.86 -6.43 -0.52
C PHE A 55 3.97 -7.12 0.28
N PHE A 56 3.62 -7.95 1.26
CA PHE A 56 4.61 -8.52 2.19
C PHE A 56 5.57 -9.50 1.51
N ASN A 57 5.08 -10.33 0.59
CA ASN A 57 5.87 -11.33 -0.14
C ASN A 57 6.63 -10.73 -1.34
N THR A 58 7.33 -9.61 -1.11
CA THR A 58 8.18 -8.98 -2.12
C THR A 58 9.57 -8.74 -1.56
N THR A 59 10.59 -8.90 -2.40
CA THR A 59 12.00 -8.68 -2.01
C THR A 59 12.24 -7.27 -1.44
N ARG A 60 11.52 -6.28 -1.96
CA ARG A 60 11.52 -4.90 -1.44
C ARG A 60 11.10 -4.86 0.03
N ILE A 61 9.98 -5.50 0.39
CA ILE A 61 9.48 -5.48 1.76
C ILE A 61 10.32 -6.38 2.68
N GLU A 62 10.80 -7.52 2.20
CA GLU A 62 11.72 -8.40 2.93
C GLU A 62 13.01 -7.68 3.34
N SER A 63 13.53 -6.80 2.47
CA SER A 63 14.75 -6.02 2.74
C SER A 63 14.58 -4.93 3.82
N LEU A 64 13.35 -4.61 4.22
CA LEU A 64 13.09 -3.56 5.21
C LEU A 64 13.37 -4.06 6.64
N GLY A 65 14.33 -3.40 7.29
CA GLY A 65 14.60 -3.59 8.73
C GLY A 65 13.52 -2.99 9.64
N PRO A 66 13.58 -3.26 10.97
CA PRO A 66 12.54 -2.85 11.93
C PRO A 66 12.18 -1.37 11.91
N MET A 67 13.18 -0.47 11.84
CA MET A 67 12.95 0.98 11.80
C MET A 67 12.17 1.43 10.56
N HIS A 68 12.34 0.77 9.41
CA HIS A 68 11.57 1.07 8.20
C HIS A 68 10.12 0.63 8.33
N ARG A 69 9.90 -0.54 8.94
CA ARG A 69 8.55 -1.05 9.21
C ARG A 69 7.81 -0.15 10.19
N GLU A 70 8.50 0.36 11.20
CA GLU A 70 7.96 1.33 12.14
C GLU A 70 7.64 2.67 11.45
N GLU A 71 8.54 3.19 10.60
CA GLU A 71 8.28 4.42 9.85
C GLU A 71 7.07 4.29 8.92
N LEU A 72 6.91 3.15 8.25
CA LEU A 72 5.72 2.84 7.44
C LEU A 72 4.44 2.82 8.29
N LYS A 73 4.47 2.14 9.45
CA LYS A 73 3.33 2.12 10.39
C LYS A 73 3.01 3.55 10.87
N ASN A 74 4.01 4.34 11.21
CA ASN A 74 3.85 5.71 11.70
C ASN A 74 3.30 6.65 10.63
N ALA A 75 3.77 6.56 9.39
CA ALA A 75 3.26 7.36 8.28
C ALA A 75 1.76 7.10 8.04
N LEU A 76 1.35 5.83 8.07
CA LEU A 76 -0.06 5.46 7.93
C LEU A 76 -0.90 5.89 9.13
N LEU A 77 -0.40 5.66 10.35
CA LEU A 77 -1.08 6.06 11.58
C LEU A 77 -1.33 7.57 11.63
N LYS A 78 -0.34 8.39 11.26
CA LYS A 78 -0.48 9.85 11.20
C LYS A 78 -1.58 10.28 10.21
N ALA A 79 -1.61 9.68 9.03
CA ALA A 79 -2.66 9.95 8.05
C ALA A 79 -4.05 9.51 8.54
N LEU A 80 -4.14 8.34 9.18
CA LEU A 80 -5.40 7.85 9.77
C LEU A 80 -5.88 8.71 10.93
N ALA A 81 -4.97 9.28 11.72
CA ALA A 81 -5.29 10.16 12.84
C ALA A 81 -5.73 11.58 12.40
N SER A 82 -5.39 12.00 11.18
CA SER A 82 -5.89 13.25 10.58
C SER A 82 -7.26 13.02 9.93
N PRO A 83 -8.35 13.59 10.48
CA PRO A 83 -9.71 13.36 9.95
C PRO A 83 -9.90 13.88 8.52
N ASP A 84 -9.16 14.92 8.18
CA ASP A 84 -9.16 15.67 6.92
C ASP A 84 -8.20 15.12 5.86
N TYR A 85 -7.39 14.11 6.21
CA TYR A 85 -6.50 13.46 5.23
C TYR A 85 -7.30 12.84 4.08
N ASP A 86 -7.01 13.29 2.85
CA ASP A 86 -7.69 12.84 1.64
C ASP A 86 -7.06 11.54 1.08
N PHE A 87 -7.54 10.40 1.60
CA PHE A 87 -7.18 9.08 1.08
C PHE A 87 -7.70 8.82 -0.34
N THR A 88 -8.78 9.50 -0.76
CA THR A 88 -9.37 9.31 -2.09
C THR A 88 -8.39 9.76 -3.17
N SER A 89 -7.67 10.87 -2.94
CA SER A 89 -6.64 11.34 -3.87
C SER A 89 -5.56 10.31 -4.18
N LEU A 90 -5.26 9.41 -3.24
CA LEU A 90 -4.21 8.39 -3.38
C LEU A 90 -4.64 7.22 -4.27
N LEU A 91 -5.94 7.02 -4.44
CA LEU A 91 -6.52 5.91 -5.19
C LEU A 91 -6.85 6.29 -6.64
N LYS A 92 -6.59 7.54 -7.03
CA LYS A 92 -6.79 7.99 -8.40
C LYS A 92 -5.62 7.55 -9.27
N ASP A 93 -5.94 7.09 -10.47
CA ASP A 93 -4.96 6.82 -11.51
C ASP A 93 -4.15 8.09 -11.83
N ASN A 94 -2.89 7.88 -12.20
CA ASN A 94 -1.97 8.96 -12.49
C ASN A 94 -1.03 8.57 -13.63
N ASP A 95 -1.36 9.07 -14.82
CA ASP A 95 -0.62 8.84 -16.06
C ASP A 95 0.84 9.30 -15.94
N GLU A 96 1.10 10.47 -15.35
CA GLU A 96 2.45 11.03 -15.19
C GLU A 96 3.35 10.15 -14.33
N LYS A 97 2.77 9.41 -13.40
CA LYS A 97 3.47 8.53 -12.46
C LYS A 97 3.40 7.06 -12.89
N CYS A 98 2.80 6.77 -14.04
CA CYS A 98 2.59 5.40 -14.52
C CYS A 98 1.96 4.52 -13.43
N PHE A 99 0.88 5.03 -12.82
CA PHE A 99 0.22 4.37 -11.70
C PHE A 99 -1.26 4.21 -11.99
N TYR A 100 -1.70 2.95 -11.99
CA TYR A 100 -3.11 2.58 -12.18
C TYR A 100 -3.46 1.49 -11.19
N LEU A 101 -4.62 1.61 -10.56
CA LEU A 101 -5.20 0.50 -9.82
C LEU A 101 -5.97 -0.42 -10.77
N PRO A 102 -6.30 -1.65 -10.34
CA PRO A 102 -7.10 -2.55 -11.16
C PRO A 102 -8.44 -1.91 -11.55
N SER A 103 -8.82 -1.97 -12.83
CA SER A 103 -9.95 -1.21 -13.37
C SER A 103 -11.32 -1.56 -12.76
N GLU A 104 -11.47 -2.76 -12.21
CA GLU A 104 -12.72 -3.19 -11.55
C GLU A 104 -12.78 -2.78 -10.08
N TRP A 105 -11.70 -2.22 -9.51
CA TRP A 105 -11.68 -1.80 -8.12
C TRP A 105 -12.43 -0.49 -7.91
N ASN A 106 -13.59 -0.59 -7.25
CA ASN A 106 -14.29 0.55 -6.69
C ASN A 106 -14.18 0.54 -5.16
N ILE A 107 -13.25 1.32 -4.60
CA ILE A 107 -13.05 1.41 -3.15
C ILE A 107 -14.03 2.45 -2.57
N GLU A 108 -15.09 1.97 -1.93
CA GLU A 108 -16.20 2.81 -1.44
C GLU A 108 -15.79 3.67 -0.25
N ASN A 109 -14.90 3.16 0.60
CA ASN A 109 -14.40 3.87 1.76
C ASN A 109 -12.86 3.82 1.80
N PRO A 110 -12.19 4.79 1.16
CA PRO A 110 -10.73 4.86 1.09
C PRO A 110 -10.06 4.81 2.47
N ARG A 111 -10.57 5.57 3.45
CA ARG A 111 -10.02 5.56 4.81
C ARG A 111 -10.12 4.17 5.43
N ARG A 112 -11.27 3.51 5.31
CA ARG A 112 -11.48 2.15 5.83
C ARG A 112 -10.53 1.15 5.18
N PHE A 113 -10.31 1.23 3.87
CA PHE A 113 -9.33 0.39 3.16
C PHE A 113 -7.94 0.50 3.80
N PHE A 114 -7.48 1.72 4.05
CA PHE A 114 -6.18 1.97 4.71
C PHE A 114 -6.15 1.57 6.19
N GLU A 115 -7.26 1.61 6.93
CA GLU A 115 -7.35 1.06 8.29
C GLU A 115 -7.14 -0.45 8.31
N VAL A 116 -7.70 -1.17 7.33
CA VAL A 116 -7.50 -2.63 7.22
C VAL A 116 -6.04 -2.94 6.92
N ILE A 117 -5.40 -2.16 6.04
CA ILE A 117 -3.95 -2.25 5.79
C ILE A 117 -3.18 -2.03 7.09
N TYR A 118 -3.45 -0.95 7.82
CA TYR A 118 -2.77 -0.64 9.08
C TYR A 118 -2.90 -1.75 10.11
N LYS A 119 -4.11 -2.31 10.29
CA LYS A 119 -4.34 -3.45 11.17
C LYS A 119 -3.50 -4.66 10.72
N THR A 120 -3.48 -4.95 9.43
CA THR A 120 -2.71 -6.06 8.86
C THR A 120 -1.20 -5.89 9.06
N LEU A 121 -0.67 -4.66 8.93
CA LEU A 121 0.74 -4.35 9.21
C LEU A 121 1.10 -4.67 10.67
N ASN A 122 0.24 -4.28 11.61
CA ASN A 122 0.46 -4.56 13.03
C ASN A 122 0.42 -6.06 13.31
N GLU A 123 -0.55 -6.80 12.76
CA GLU A 123 -0.61 -8.25 12.93
C GLU A 123 0.60 -8.98 12.33
N THR A 124 1.15 -8.49 11.22
CA THR A 124 2.25 -9.16 10.49
C THR A 124 3.63 -8.80 11.04
N TRP A 125 3.83 -7.57 11.53
CA TRP A 125 5.09 -7.06 12.05
C TRP A 125 5.04 -6.79 13.57
N SER A 126 4.18 -7.51 14.30
CA SER A 126 4.18 -7.53 15.78
C SER A 126 5.45 -8.18 16.32
#